data_AF-G9KZI9-F1
#
_entry.id   AF-G9KZI9-F1
#
_cell.length_a   1.000
_cell.length_b   1.000
_cell.length_c   1.000
_cell.angle_alpha   90.00
_cell.angle_beta   90.00
_cell.angle_gamma   90.00
#
_symmetry.space_group_name_H-M   'P 1'
#
loop_
_entity.id
_entity.type
_entity.pdbx_description
1 polymer ?
#
loop_
_entity_poly.entity_id
_entity_poly.type
_entity_poly.pdbx_seq_one_letter_code
_entity_poly.pdbx_strand_id
1 'polypeptide(L)'
;SVTDSLLLVHERYEQICEFYSRAKKMNLIQSLNKHLLSNLAAILTPVKQAVIELSNESQPTLQLVLPTYVRLEKLFTAKANDAG
;
A
#
# COMPACT_ATOMS: atom_id res chain seq x y z
N SER A 1 -3.97 2.54 -11.46
CA SER A 1 -4.34 1.14 -11.14
C SER A 1 -5.18 1.10 -9.86
N VAL A 2 -5.82 -0.03 -9.53
CA VAL A 2 -6.56 -0.17 -8.25
C VAL A 2 -5.64 0.11 -7.05
N THR A 3 -4.38 -0.32 -7.12
CA THR A 3 -3.35 -0.01 -6.13
C THR A 3 -3.17 1.49 -5.93
N ASP A 4 -3.04 2.26 -7.00
CA ASP A 4 -2.85 3.72 -6.91
C ASP A 4 -4.03 4.42 -6.27
N SER A 5 -5.25 4.00 -6.62
CA SER A 5 -6.47 4.55 -6.02
C SER A 5 -6.52 4.28 -4.52
N LEU A 6 -6.19 3.07 -4.07
CA LEU A 6 -6.16 2.73 -2.65
C LEU A 6 -5.10 3.54 -1.89
N LEU A 7 -3.89 3.63 -2.44
CA LEU A 7 -2.81 4.41 -1.83
C LEU A 7 -3.17 5.89 -1.72
N LEU A 8 -3.85 6.44 -2.73
CA LEU A 8 -4.32 7.83 -2.72
C LEU A 8 -5.42 8.07 -1.68
N VAL A 9 -6.35 7.13 -1.52
CA VAL A 9 -7.38 7.20 -0.47
C VAL A 9 -6.75 7.12 0.93
N HIS A 10 -5.70 6.30 1.10
CA HIS A 10 -4.93 6.26 2.35
C HIS A 10 -4.24 7.58 2.65
N GLU A 11 -3.51 8.13 1.67
CA GLU A 11 -2.79 9.41 1.80
C GLU A 11 -3.73 10.57 2.13
N ARG A 12 -4.94 10.57 1.57
CA ARG A 12 -5.94 11.64 1.73
C ARG A 12 -7.05 11.31 2.71
N TYR A 13 -6.89 10.28 3.54
CA TYR A 13 -7.97 9.77 4.38
C TYR A 13 -8.66 10.87 5.21
N GLU A 14 -7.88 11.72 5.88
CA GLU A 14 -8.40 12.80 6.71
C GLU A 14 -9.15 13.85 5.89
N GLN A 15 -8.60 14.23 4.72
CA GLN A 15 -9.22 15.20 3.81
C GLN A 15 -10.55 14.67 3.25
N ILE A 16 -10.60 13.36 2.96
CA ILE A 16 -11.83 12.68 2.51
C ILE A 16 -12.86 12.70 3.64
N CYS A 17 -12.48 12.29 4.86
CA CYS A 17 -13.39 12.31 6.00
C CYS A 17 -13.92 13.71 6.29
N GLU A 18 -13.07 14.73 6.26
CA GLU A 18 -13.45 16.12 6.45
C GLU A 18 -14.43 16.60 5.37
N PHE A 19 -14.16 16.28 4.10
CA PHE A 19 -15.03 16.63 2.97
C PHE A 19 -16.44 16.04 3.12
N TYR A 20 -16.54 14.74 3.39
CA TYR A 20 -17.84 14.06 3.55
C TYR A 20 -18.56 14.47 4.85
N SER A 21 -17.81 14.82 5.90
CA SER A 21 -18.36 15.39 7.14
C SER A 21 -19.01 16.75 6.87
N ARG A 22 -18.31 17.68 6.21
CA ARG A 22 -18.85 19.01 5.82
C ARG A 22 -20.08 18.90 4.94
N ALA A 23 -20.10 17.94 4.03
CA ALA A 23 -21.22 17.69 3.14
C ALA A 23 -22.41 16.96 3.81
N LYS A 24 -22.31 16.59 5.10
CA LYS A 24 -23.29 15.75 5.82
C LYS A 24 -23.58 14.42 5.12
N LYS A 25 -22.55 13.79 4.52
CA LYS A 25 -22.63 12.58 3.71
C LYS A 25 -21.75 11.44 4.22
N MET A 26 -21.50 11.38 5.54
CA MET A 26 -20.64 10.35 6.15
C MET A 26 -21.11 8.92 5.89
N ASN A 27 -22.40 8.71 5.67
CA ASN A 27 -22.98 7.41 5.31
C ASN A 27 -22.38 6.81 4.02
N LEU A 28 -21.83 7.64 3.12
CA LEU A 28 -21.20 7.15 1.88
C LEU A 28 -19.81 6.54 2.11
N ILE A 29 -19.15 6.87 3.23
CA ILE A 29 -17.81 6.39 3.58
C ILE A 29 -17.75 5.66 4.92
N GLN A 30 -18.91 5.34 5.51
CA GLN A 30 -18.99 4.73 6.84
C GLN A 30 -18.30 3.36 6.95
N SER A 31 -18.16 2.64 5.83
CA SER A 31 -17.46 1.36 5.76
C SER A 31 -15.96 1.51 5.55
N LEU A 32 -15.44 2.72 5.39
CA LEU A 32 -14.02 2.97 5.18
C LEU A 32 -13.28 2.76 6.51
N ASN A 33 -12.49 1.69 6.59
CA ASN A 33 -11.71 1.37 7.77
C ASN A 33 -10.27 1.86 7.62
N LYS A 34 -9.89 2.89 8.39
CA LYS A 34 -8.55 3.49 8.37
C LYS A 34 -7.43 2.48 8.63
N HIS A 35 -7.62 1.59 9.61
CA HIS A 35 -6.60 0.62 10.00
C HIS A 35 -6.37 -0.41 8.89
N LEU A 36 -7.45 -0.97 8.35
CA LEU A 36 -7.36 -1.88 7.20
C LEU A 36 -6.71 -1.19 6.00
N LEU A 37 -7.12 0.03 5.70
CA LEU A 37 -6.54 0.83 4.62
C LEU A 37 -5.04 1.07 4.82
N SER A 38 -4.61 1.36 6.05
CA SER A 38 -3.20 1.53 6.40
C SER A 38 -2.41 0.22 6.26
N ASN A 39 -2.98 -0.91 6.70
CA ASN A 39 -2.37 -2.22 6.53
C ASN A 39 -2.17 -2.58 5.05
N LEU A 40 -3.20 -2.35 4.24
CA LEU A 40 -3.15 -2.57 2.80
C LEU A 40 -2.12 -1.65 2.13
N ALA A 41 -2.08 -0.36 2.49
CA ALA A 41 -1.11 0.58 1.95
C ALA A 41 0.34 0.19 2.28
N ALA A 42 0.59 -0.27 3.50
CA ALA A 42 1.90 -0.71 3.94
C ALA A 42 2.35 -2.04 3.28
N ILE A 43 1.43 -2.86 2.76
CA ILE A 43 1.75 -4.03 1.94
C ILE A 43 1.97 -3.63 0.47
N LEU A 44 1.05 -2.83 -0.06
CA LEU A 44 1.03 -2.50 -1.49
C LEU A 44 2.13 -1.51 -1.89
N THR A 45 2.56 -0.61 -0.99
CA THR A 45 3.61 0.38 -1.31
C THR A 45 4.96 -0.27 -1.64
N PRO A 46 5.53 -1.16 -0.81
CA PRO A 46 6.75 -1.88 -1.15
C PRO A 46 6.63 -2.76 -2.40
N VAL A 47 5.46 -3.40 -2.60
CA VAL A 47 5.22 -4.23 -3.79
C VAL A 47 5.18 -3.38 -5.06
N LYS A 48 4.48 -2.25 -5.05
CA LYS A 48 4.46 -1.30 -6.17
C LYS A 48 5.87 -0.83 -6.51
N GLN A 49 6.67 -0.48 -5.50
CA GLN A 49 8.05 -0.06 -5.71
C GLN A 49 8.90 -1.17 -6.32
N ALA A 50 8.77 -2.41 -5.85
CA ALA A 50 9.45 -3.57 -6.43
C ALA A 50 9.04 -3.81 -7.89
N VAL A 51 7.77 -3.66 -8.24
CA VAL A 51 7.31 -3.76 -9.63
C VAL A 51 7.99 -2.71 -10.50
N ILE A 52 8.06 -1.46 -10.05
CA ILE A 52 8.74 -0.38 -10.80
C ILE A 52 10.21 -0.72 -11.00
N GLU A 53 10.92 -1.10 -9.94
CA GLU A 53 12.35 -1.45 -10.00
C GLU A 53 12.61 -2.59 -10.98
N LEU A 54 11.82 -3.67 -10.90
CA LEU A 54 11.99 -4.85 -11.74
C LEU A 54 11.51 -4.64 -13.18
N SER A 55 10.64 -3.67 -13.43
CA SER A 55 10.14 -3.36 -14.79
C SER A 55 11.15 -2.59 -15.64
N ASN A 56 12.22 -2.06 -15.02
CA ASN A 56 13.28 -1.34 -15.76
C ASN A 56 14.26 -2.29 -16.46
N GLU A 57 14.24 -3.58 -16.12
CA GLU A 57 15.12 -4.60 -16.67
C GLU A 57 14.47 -5.33 -17.85
N SER A 58 15.04 -5.18 -19.04
CA SER A 58 14.59 -5.88 -20.26
C SER A 58 14.95 -7.36 -20.29
N GLN A 59 15.94 -7.79 -19.50
CA GLN A 59 16.33 -9.18 -19.30
C GLN A 59 16.54 -9.47 -17.81
N PRO A 60 15.46 -9.83 -17.08
CA PRO A 60 15.57 -10.13 -15.66
C PRO A 60 16.43 -11.38 -15.44
N THR A 61 17.48 -11.25 -14.64
CA THR A 61 18.27 -12.38 -14.15
C THR A 61 17.98 -12.63 -12.68
N LEU A 62 18.21 -13.85 -12.20
CA LEU A 62 18.07 -14.16 -10.76
C LEU A 62 18.89 -13.20 -9.90
N GLN A 63 20.09 -12.81 -10.34
CA GLN A 63 20.94 -11.86 -9.62
C GLN A 63 20.31 -10.48 -9.44
N LEU A 64 19.47 -10.05 -10.38
CA LEU A 64 18.78 -8.75 -10.34
C LEU A 64 17.46 -8.83 -9.55
N VAL A 65 16.80 -9.98 -9.53
CA VAL A 65 15.51 -10.17 -8.83
C VAL A 65 15.69 -10.51 -7.36
N LEU A 66 16.72 -11.28 -7.00
CA LEU A 66 16.98 -11.76 -5.63
C LEU A 66 17.05 -10.64 -4.57
N PRO A 67 17.76 -9.51 -4.81
CA PRO A 67 17.82 -8.42 -3.83
C PRO A 67 16.43 -7.87 -3.49
N THR A 68 15.58 -7.69 -4.50
CA THR A 68 14.20 -7.22 -4.32
C THR A 68 13.35 -8.23 -3.57
N TYR A 69 13.47 -9.52 -3.88
CA TYR A 69 12.81 -10.60 -3.15
C TYR A 69 13.19 -10.61 -1.66
N VAL A 70 14.49 -10.65 -1.36
CA VAL A 70 15.00 -10.73 0.04
C VAL A 70 14.57 -9.50 0.84
N ARG A 71 14.54 -8.31 0.22
CA ARG A 71 14.06 -7.08 0.86
C ARG A 71 12.58 -7.18 1.24
N LEU A 72 11.72 -7.65 0.32
CA LEU A 72 10.30 -7.82 0.58
C LEU A 72 10.03 -8.90 1.64
N GLU A 73 10.75 -10.02 1.57
CA GLU A 73 10.66 -11.11 2.54
C GLU A 73 10.99 -10.61 3.96
N LYS A 74 12.09 -9.86 4.13
CA LYS A 74 12.44 -9.25 5.41
C LYS A 74 11.37 -8.28 5.91
N LEU A 75 10.88 -7.40 5.04
CA LEU A 75 9.84 -6.41 5.38
C LEU A 75 8.55 -7.08 5.88
N PHE A 76 8.07 -8.09 5.17
CA PHE A 76 6.81 -8.75 5.51
C PHE A 76 6.93 -9.73 6.67
N THR A 77 8.09 -10.38 6.83
CA THR A 77 8.36 -11.23 8.00
C THR A 77 8.47 -10.39 9.27
N ALA A 78 9.21 -9.27 9.23
CA ALA A 78 9.31 -8.36 10.38
C ALA A 78 7.93 -7.84 10.80
N LYS A 79 7.10 -7.42 9.84
CA LYS A 79 5.75 -6.92 10.13
C LYS A 79 4.82 -8.00 10.69
N ALA A 80 4.95 -9.25 10.26
CA ALA A 80 4.18 -10.36 10.81
C ALA A 80 4.55 -10.63 12.28
N ASN A 81 5.80 -10.40 12.66
CA ASN A 81 6.30 -10.59 14.02
C ASN A 81 5.98 -9.41 14.95
N ASP A 82 5.65 -8.23 14.41
CA ASP A 82 5.31 -7.01 15.17
C ASP A 82 3.82 -6.95 15.56
N ALA A 83 3.00 -7.89 15.09
CA ALA A 83 1.58 -7.98 15.40
C ALA A 83 1.28 -8.62 16.78
N GLY A 84 2.21 -8.50 17.73
CA GLY A 84 2.16 -9.07 19.09
C GLY A 84 1.78 -8.06 20.16
#